data_AF-A0A430QZN6-F1
#
_entry.id   AF-A0A430QZN6-F1
#
_cell.length_a   1.000
_cell.length_b   1.000
_cell.length_c   1.000
_cell.angle_alpha   90.00
_cell.angle_beta   90.00
_cell.angle_gamma   90.00
#
_symmetry.space_group_name_H-M   'P 1'
#
loop_
_entity.id
_entity.type
_entity.pdbx_description
1 polymer ?
#
loop_
_entity_poly.entity_id
_entity_poly.type
_entity_poly.pdbx_seq_one_letter_code
_entity_poly.pdbx_strand_id
1 'polypeptide(L)'
;AYGTIVHEDLNILALSRSYVAKGIHDAGWAQFLAILAYKAEEAGRRVIKVDPKYTSQDCPVCGHREKKPLWVRAYTCPQCG
;
A
#
# COMPACT_ATOMS: atom_id res chain seq x y z
N ALA A 1 8.75 15.45 -14.21
CA ALA A 1 8.35 15.76 -12.82
C ALA A 1 7.21 14.85 -12.41
N TYR A 2 7.30 14.15 -11.28
CA TYR A 2 6.22 13.29 -10.78
C TYR A 2 5.11 14.16 -10.15
N GLY A 3 3.86 13.98 -10.57
CA GLY A 3 2.72 14.80 -10.14
C GLY A 3 1.65 14.07 -9.33
N THR A 4 1.76 12.75 -9.22
CA THR A 4 0.76 11.89 -8.61
C THR A 4 1.43 10.89 -7.67
N ILE A 5 0.87 10.75 -6.48
CA ILE A 5 1.21 9.74 -5.48
C ILE A 5 0.03 8.77 -5.41
N VAL A 6 0.29 7.47 -5.50
CA VAL A 6 -0.74 6.44 -5.47
C VAL A 6 -0.51 5.56 -4.25
N HIS A 7 -1.57 5.30 -3.48
CA HIS A 7 -1.52 4.35 -2.36
C HIS A 7 -2.77 3.48 -2.32
N GLU A 8 -2.68 2.35 -1.62
CA GLU A 8 -3.79 1.44 -1.41
C GLU A 8 -4.89 2.08 -0.55
N ASP A 9 -6.17 1.87 -0.92
CA ASP A 9 -7.33 2.22 -0.08
C ASP A 9 -7.56 1.13 0.97
N LEU A 10 -6.63 1.03 1.91
CA LEU A 10 -6.72 0.06 3.00
C LEU A 10 -7.81 0.45 3.99
N ASN A 11 -8.57 -0.54 4.45
CA ASN A 11 -9.48 -0.36 5.59
C ASN A 11 -8.67 -0.31 6.90
N ILE A 12 -8.11 0.86 7.21
CA ILE A 12 -7.25 1.08 8.39
C ILE A 12 -7.99 0.75 9.68
N LEU A 13 -9.29 1.07 9.77
CA LEU A 13 -10.10 0.75 10.95
C LEU A 13 -10.20 -0.76 11.17
N ALA A 14 -10.46 -1.55 10.13
CA ALA A 14 -10.47 -3.00 10.24
C ALA A 14 -9.07 -3.56 10.59
N LEU A 15 -8.02 -3.06 9.93
CA LEU A 15 -6.64 -3.51 10.19
C LEU A 15 -6.19 -3.19 11.62
N SER A 16 -6.59 -2.04 12.17
CA SER A 16 -6.32 -1.62 13.55
C SER A 16 -6.96 -2.50 14.63
N ARG A 17 -7.87 -3.40 14.24
CA ARG A 17 -8.59 -4.36 15.09
C ARG A 17 -8.27 -5.81 14.73
N SER A 18 -7.26 -6.04 13.90
CA SER A 18 -6.85 -7.36 13.42
C SER A 18 -5.57 -7.86 14.09
N TYR A 19 -5.08 -9.03 13.69
CA TYR A 19 -3.81 -9.57 14.19
C TYR A 19 -2.58 -8.70 13.83
N VAL A 20 -2.69 -7.77 12.88
CA VAL A 20 -1.64 -6.78 12.54
C VAL A 20 -1.83 -5.43 13.23
N ALA A 21 -2.78 -5.31 14.17
CA ALA A 21 -3.16 -4.06 14.82
C ALA A 21 -1.96 -3.28 15.40
N LYS A 22 -1.04 -3.98 16.08
CA LYS A 22 0.16 -3.35 16.65
C LYS A 22 0.94 -2.56 15.58
N GLY A 23 1.23 -3.18 14.43
CA GLY A 23 1.96 -2.52 13.36
C GLY A 23 1.19 -1.35 12.74
N ILE A 24 -0.14 -1.41 12.72
CA ILE A 24 -0.98 -0.30 12.23
C ILE A 24 -0.93 0.90 13.18
N HIS A 25 -1.02 0.65 14.48
CA HIS A 25 -0.96 1.70 15.52
C HIS A 25 0.44 2.30 15.61
N ASP A 26 1.49 1.48 15.63
CA ASP A 26 2.89 1.94 15.68
C ASP A 26 3.24 2.84 14.48
N ALA A 27 2.68 2.55 13.30
CA ALA A 27 2.92 3.32 12.08
C ALA A 27 2.06 4.60 11.97
N GLY A 28 0.97 4.73 12.75
CA GLY A 28 0.09 5.89 12.69
C GLY A 28 -0.58 6.11 11.32
N TRP A 29 -0.93 5.04 10.60
CA TRP A 29 -1.35 5.09 9.18
C TRP A 29 -2.43 6.13 8.86
N ALA A 30 -3.46 6.25 9.70
CA ALA A 30 -4.53 7.22 9.45
C ALA A 30 -4.02 8.67 9.47
N GLN A 31 -3.16 9.00 10.44
CA GLN A 31 -2.54 10.32 10.54
C GLN A 31 -1.56 10.55 9.39
N PHE A 32 -0.76 9.55 9.05
CA PHE A 32 0.19 9.64 7.93
C PHE A 32 -0.52 9.96 6.60
N LEU A 33 -1.60 9.26 6.26
CA LEU A 33 -2.35 9.52 5.03
C LEU A 33 -3.02 10.89 5.02
N ALA A 34 -3.49 11.37 6.18
CA ALA A 34 -4.00 12.74 6.30
C ALA A 34 -2.88 13.77 6.03
N ILE A 35 -1.69 13.55 6.60
CA ILE A 35 -0.52 14.41 6.36
C ILE A 35 -0.10 14.40 4.89
N LEU A 36 -0.03 13.21 4.30
CA LEU A 36 0.30 13.02 2.89
C LEU A 36 -0.64 13.80 1.97
N ALA A 37 -1.96 13.70 2.22
CA ALA A 37 -2.97 14.37 1.42
C ALA A 37 -2.79 15.89 1.41
N TYR A 38 -2.71 16.52 2.59
CA TYR A 38 -2.62 17.98 2.66
C TYR A 38 -1.26 18.49 2.15
N LYS A 39 -0.15 17.77 2.43
CA LYS A 39 1.18 18.17 1.93
C LYS A 39 1.30 18.02 0.42
N ALA A 40 0.66 17.00 -0.15
CA ALA A 40 0.60 16.84 -1.60
C ALA A 40 -0.20 17.98 -2.25
N GLU A 41 -1.33 18.36 -1.66
CA GLU A 41 -2.15 19.49 -2.12
C GLU A 41 -1.35 20.81 -2.07
N GLU A 42 -0.69 21.13 -0.95
CA GLU A 42 0.18 22.31 -0.82
C GLU A 42 1.28 22.35 -1.90
N ALA A 43 1.78 21.18 -2.33
CA ALA A 43 2.81 21.05 -3.36
C ALA A 43 2.25 20.96 -4.80
N GLY A 44 0.95 21.15 -5.01
CA GLY A 44 0.29 21.03 -6.32
C GLY A 44 0.32 19.61 -6.90
N ARG A 45 0.29 18.59 -6.03
CA ARG A 45 0.33 17.15 -6.38
C ARG A 45 -1.02 16.50 -6.10
N ARG A 46 -1.24 15.34 -6.75
CA ARG A 46 -2.45 14.53 -6.54
C ARG A 46 -2.12 13.30 -5.69
N VAL A 47 -3.03 12.93 -4.80
CA VAL A 47 -3.01 11.65 -4.10
C VAL A 47 -4.20 10.82 -4.58
N ILE A 48 -3.94 9.61 -5.05
CA ILE A 48 -4.97 8.70 -5.57
C ILE A 48 -4.95 7.43 -4.74
N LYS A 49 -6.14 7.01 -4.30
CA LYS A 49 -6.34 5.72 -3.67
C LYS A 49 -6.72 4.67 -4.72
N VAL A 50 -6.16 3.47 -4.60
CA VAL A 50 -6.47 2.34 -5.50
C VAL A 50 -6.96 1.14 -4.72
N ASP A 51 -7.72 0.27 -5.38
CA ASP A 51 -8.17 -1.00 -4.81
C ASP A 51 -6.93 -1.84 -4.38
N PRO A 52 -6.79 -2.19 -3.09
CA PRO A 52 -5.67 -3.01 -2.60
C PRO A 52 -5.73 -4.47 -3.05
N LYS A 53 -6.78 -4.88 -3.76
CA LYS A 53 -6.96 -6.29 -4.13
C LYS A 53 -5.81 -6.77 -5.00
N TYR A 54 -5.04 -7.72 -4.46
CA TYR A 54 -3.94 -8.42 -5.12
C TYR A 54 -2.71 -7.58 -5.50
N THR A 55 -2.64 -6.31 -5.11
CA THR A 55 -1.45 -5.44 -5.31
C THR A 55 -0.16 -6.03 -4.75
N SER A 56 -0.25 -6.78 -3.65
CA SER A 56 0.87 -7.49 -3.01
C SER A 56 1.09 -8.92 -3.54
N GLN A 57 0.25 -9.40 -4.45
CA GLN A 57 0.26 -10.78 -4.95
C GLN A 57 0.58 -10.88 -6.44
N ASP A 58 0.11 -9.91 -7.22
CA ASP A 58 0.26 -9.86 -8.67
C ASP A 58 1.66 -9.37 -9.04
N CYS A 59 2.31 -10.10 -9.93
CA CYS A 59 3.58 -9.67 -10.49
C CYS A 59 3.38 -8.39 -11.33
N PRO A 60 4.15 -7.32 -11.09
CA PRO A 60 4.00 -6.07 -11.84
C PRO A 60 4.43 -6.19 -13.31
N VAL A 61 5.11 -7.27 -13.69
CA VAL A 61 5.61 -7.50 -15.04
C VAL A 61 4.66 -8.39 -15.85
N CYS A 62 4.33 -9.57 -15.32
CA CYS A 62 3.56 -10.58 -16.07
C CYS A 62 2.15 -10.85 -15.53
N GLY A 63 1.76 -10.25 -14.40
CA GLY A 63 0.45 -10.47 -13.78
C GLY A 63 0.27 -11.82 -13.07
N HIS A 64 1.33 -12.64 -12.95
CA HIS A 64 1.26 -13.87 -12.16
C HIS A 64 0.83 -13.58 -10.72
N ARG A 65 -0.25 -14.22 -10.27
CA ARG A 65 -0.80 -14.06 -8.93
C ARG A 65 -0.32 -15.15 -8.00
N GLU A 66 0.34 -14.76 -6.92
CA GLU A 66 0.75 -15.68 -5.86
C GLU A 66 0.63 -15.03 -4.48
N LYS A 67 0.01 -15.73 -3.53
CA LYS A 67 -0.08 -15.29 -2.14
C LYS A 67 1.25 -15.50 -1.43
N LYS A 68 1.85 -14.42 -0.94
CA LYS A 68 3.11 -14.46 -0.18
C LYS A 68 2.85 -14.31 1.32
N PRO A 69 3.58 -15.04 2.19
CA PRO A 69 3.55 -14.78 3.63
C PRO A 69 4.10 -13.38 3.99
N LEU A 70 3.60 -12.79 5.09
CA LEU A 70 3.98 -11.43 5.51
C LEU A 70 5.47 -11.24 5.86
N TRP A 71 6.20 -12.31 6.15
CA TRP A 71 7.63 -12.24 6.46
C TRP A 71 8.52 -12.20 5.19
N VAL A 72 7.96 -12.46 4.01
CA VAL A 72 8.69 -12.38 2.74
C VAL A 72 8.89 -10.90 2.37
N ARG A 73 10.15 -10.45 2.30
CA ARG A 73 10.51 -9.06 1.98
C ARG A 73 11.10 -8.87 0.59
N ALA A 74 11.59 -9.94 -0.02
CA ALA A 74 12.05 -9.99 -1.40
C ALA A 74 11.29 -11.10 -2.11
N TYR A 75 10.86 -10.83 -3.35
CA TYR A 75 10.09 -11.77 -4.16
C TYR A 75 10.64 -11.77 -5.58
N THR A 76 10.87 -12.97 -6.09
CA THR A 76 11.21 -13.26 -7.49
C THR A 76 10.02 -14.00 -8.09
N CYS A 77 9.46 -13.49 -9.17
CA CYS A 77 8.30 -14.10 -9.80
C CYS A 77 8.71 -15.42 -10.48
N PRO A 78 8.04 -16.54 -10.17
CA PRO A 78 8.38 -17.83 -10.77
C PRO A 78 8.09 -17.88 -12.29
N GLN A 79 7.34 -16.93 -12.84
CA GLN A 79 7.00 -16.87 -14.27
C GLN A 79 7.91 -15.94 -15.08
N CYS A 80 8.45 -14.87 -14.50
CA CYS A 80 9.21 -13.87 -15.27
C CYS A 80 10.54 -13.43 -14.63
N GLY A 81 10.96 -14.05 -13.53
CA GLY A 81 12.16 -13.68 -12.76
C GLY A 81 11.92 -12.58 -11.76
#